data_AF-A0A182J6B0-F1
#
_entry.id   AF-A0A182J6B0-F1
#
_cell.length_a   1.000
_cell.length_b   1.000
_cell.length_c   1.000
_cell.angle_alpha   90.00
_cell.angle_beta   90.00
_cell.angle_gamma   90.00
#
_symmetry.space_group_name_H-M   'P 1'
#
loop_
_entity.id
_entity.type
_entity.pdbx_description
1 polymer ?
#
loop_
_entity_poly.entity_id
_entity_poly.type
_entity_poly.pdbx_seq_one_letter_code
_entity_poly.pdbx_strand_id
1 'polypeptide(L)'
;MFWGFCEALDFVEEYRKTLPKDAPLPDTLDILLFGSGDPRHILATAASLWRYPQVKVNFHIVEGCTELIARHMLLVAIAFESPEQLSVKGKTHLFMDLYGNSLIRPYSSAYLHSKAKVLTHIVTDPEYAREYAPIFNYEALKYKERDQLEDVFRFWTNAREHVFNIARYWEDRTRAQLGERYDHRKGAFDWDLQMRLRENGAKQICPQEYTHWRETGIAFTFPEYEQSDPNKTFAVGLLRKGNAFQHRGSVGDNTTGPFISFGQRCHEERLMRSKHGVNDFRSTDITERNIMQIMYEINEKQPYQFDPKDIHQYGPHKLDTGKNLNKHEARSEALEAVRYDSPMVACDNLKIFFLSVDDVLRVQADARYAGKFDAVFVASNYFRLLKNEFRTAWKAHCLLCFETRQLTTFSKEEITEHNDAIKTLATNAALQPVTNFAINKKHSVHFYKQVRNE
;
A
#
# COMPACT_ATOMS: atom_id res chain seq x y z
N MET A 1 -5.67 -8.24 0.10
CA MET A 1 -4.51 -8.01 0.98
C MET A 1 -4.38 -6.50 1.15
N PHE A 2 -3.96 -6.01 2.32
CA PHE A 2 -4.00 -4.55 2.63
C PHE A 2 -2.67 -3.82 2.38
N TRP A 3 -1.70 -4.58 1.86
CA TRP A 3 -0.45 -4.16 1.24
C TRP A 3 -0.07 -5.26 0.25
N GLY A 4 0.68 -4.94 -0.80
CA GLY A 4 1.23 -5.96 -1.70
C GLY A 4 2.69 -6.35 -1.38
N PHE A 5 3.31 -7.08 -2.29
CA PHE A 5 4.57 -7.82 -2.11
C PHE A 5 5.70 -7.41 -3.05
N CYS A 6 5.63 -6.20 -3.60
CA CYS A 6 6.73 -5.59 -4.33
C CYS A 6 7.05 -4.19 -3.81
N GLU A 7 8.25 -3.73 -4.10
CA GLU A 7 8.66 -2.36 -3.89
C GLU A 7 7.77 -1.39 -4.68
N ALA A 8 7.65 -0.16 -4.18
CA ALA A 8 6.97 0.91 -4.88
C ALA A 8 7.64 1.18 -6.25
N LEU A 9 6.80 1.36 -7.28
CA LEU A 9 7.25 1.64 -8.65
C LEU A 9 6.76 3.02 -9.05
N ASP A 10 7.66 3.82 -9.60
CA ASP A 10 7.34 5.05 -10.29
C ASP A 10 6.98 4.71 -11.75
N PHE A 11 5.69 4.76 -12.08
CA PHE A 11 5.22 4.34 -13.39
C PHE A 11 5.63 5.27 -14.53
N VAL A 12 5.93 6.55 -14.26
CA VAL A 12 6.45 7.45 -15.29
C VAL A 12 7.86 7.02 -15.66
N GLU A 13 8.70 6.76 -14.67
CA GLU A 13 10.07 6.26 -14.87
C GLU A 13 10.09 4.85 -15.48
N GLU A 14 9.25 3.93 -14.98
CA GLU A 14 9.16 2.58 -15.55
C GLU A 14 8.67 2.60 -17.00
N TYR A 15 7.71 3.46 -17.34
CA TYR A 15 7.24 3.62 -18.72
C TYR A 15 8.32 4.24 -19.62
N ARG A 16 9.05 5.25 -19.13
CA ARG A 16 10.17 5.90 -19.85
C ARG A 16 11.23 4.88 -20.29
N LYS A 17 11.56 3.90 -19.44
CA LYS A 17 12.52 2.83 -19.78
C LYS A 17 12.10 1.96 -20.96
N THR A 18 10.80 1.94 -21.30
CA THR A 18 10.28 1.17 -22.44
C THR A 18 10.36 1.91 -23.77
N LEU A 19 10.68 3.19 -23.74
CA LEU A 19 10.77 4.07 -24.90
C LEU A 19 12.23 4.21 -25.36
N PRO A 20 12.48 4.51 -26.65
CA PRO A 20 13.78 5.00 -27.09
C PRO A 20 14.21 6.24 -26.29
N LYS A 21 15.52 6.42 -26.06
CA LYS A 21 16.06 7.48 -25.19
C LYS A 21 15.53 8.89 -25.51
N ASP A 22 15.35 9.19 -26.79
CA ASP A 22 14.94 10.51 -27.27
C ASP A 22 13.43 10.62 -27.56
N ALA A 23 12.66 9.53 -27.39
CA ALA A 23 11.23 9.55 -27.61
C ALA A 23 10.53 10.31 -26.47
N PRO A 24 9.62 11.24 -26.76
CA PRO A 24 8.90 11.97 -25.71
C PRO A 24 7.99 11.03 -24.91
N LEU A 25 7.75 11.38 -23.65
CA LEU A 25 6.66 10.78 -22.88
C LEU A 25 5.31 11.22 -23.48
N PRO A 26 4.26 10.39 -23.39
CA PRO A 26 2.93 10.79 -23.83
C PRO A 26 2.40 11.93 -22.94
N ASP A 27 1.52 12.77 -23.52
CA ASP A 27 0.87 13.86 -22.77
C ASP A 27 0.00 13.34 -21.62
N THR A 28 -0.52 12.11 -21.76
CA THR A 28 -1.31 11.44 -20.73
C THR A 28 -0.87 9.98 -20.61
N LEU A 29 -0.69 9.53 -19.36
CA LEU A 29 -0.33 8.16 -19.01
C LEU A 29 -1.46 7.56 -18.18
N ASP A 30 -2.26 6.68 -18.78
CA ASP A 30 -3.35 5.96 -18.14
C ASP A 30 -2.85 4.62 -17.59
N ILE A 31 -2.83 4.49 -16.26
CA ILE A 31 -2.26 3.35 -15.54
C ILE A 31 -3.37 2.59 -14.81
N LEU A 32 -3.53 1.29 -15.09
CA LEU A 32 -4.42 0.42 -14.33
C LEU A 32 -3.66 -0.27 -13.19
N LEU A 33 -4.13 -0.09 -11.96
CA LEU A 33 -3.70 -0.86 -10.79
C LEU A 33 -4.75 -1.94 -10.49
N PHE A 34 -4.50 -3.17 -10.93
CA PHE A 34 -5.39 -4.30 -10.75
C PHE A 34 -5.07 -5.04 -9.45
N GLY A 35 -5.71 -4.62 -8.37
CA GLY A 35 -5.62 -5.26 -7.06
C GLY A 35 -4.36 -4.92 -6.25
N SER A 36 -3.79 -3.73 -6.44
CA SER A 36 -2.55 -3.28 -5.79
C SER A 36 -2.58 -3.40 -4.26
N GLY A 37 -3.76 -3.23 -3.65
CA GLY A 37 -4.00 -3.36 -2.21
C GLY A 37 -3.55 -2.16 -1.38
N ASP A 38 -2.62 -1.35 -1.89
CA ASP A 38 -2.12 -0.12 -1.27
C ASP A 38 -1.69 0.92 -2.33
N PRO A 39 -1.48 2.20 -1.96
CA PRO A 39 -1.18 3.27 -2.90
C PRO A 39 0.32 3.46 -3.19
N ARG A 40 1.21 2.52 -2.88
CA ARG A 40 2.67 2.73 -3.04
C ARG A 40 3.10 3.18 -4.42
N HIS A 41 2.48 2.65 -5.47
CA HIS A 41 2.80 2.99 -6.85
C HIS A 41 2.33 4.40 -7.20
N ILE A 42 1.18 4.80 -6.66
CA ILE A 42 0.64 6.15 -6.78
C ILE A 42 1.59 7.13 -6.10
N LEU A 43 2.01 6.82 -4.87
CA LEU A 43 2.86 7.70 -4.07
C LEU A 43 4.28 7.82 -4.64
N ALA A 44 4.88 6.72 -5.09
CA ALA A 44 6.19 6.76 -5.75
C ALA A 44 6.16 7.59 -7.03
N THR A 45 5.10 7.44 -7.83
CA THR A 45 4.93 8.24 -9.06
C THR A 45 4.63 9.71 -8.74
N ALA A 46 3.78 9.98 -7.75
CA ALA A 46 3.44 11.35 -7.33
C ALA A 46 4.66 12.13 -6.83
N ALA A 47 5.57 11.47 -6.11
CA ALA A 47 6.78 12.08 -5.57
C ALA A 47 7.73 12.62 -6.65
N SER A 48 7.78 12.00 -7.83
CA SER A 48 8.65 12.46 -8.93
C SER A 48 7.94 13.34 -9.96
N LEU A 49 6.61 13.44 -9.88
CA LEU A 49 5.77 13.99 -10.95
C LEU A 49 6.04 15.48 -11.24
N TRP A 50 6.57 16.21 -10.26
CA TRP A 50 7.02 17.60 -10.42
C TRP A 50 8.14 17.76 -11.45
N ARG A 51 8.88 16.68 -11.77
CA ARG A 51 9.90 16.64 -12.84
C ARG A 51 9.29 16.57 -14.24
N TYR A 52 8.00 16.23 -14.33
CA TYR A 52 7.25 15.99 -15.56
C TYR A 52 5.94 16.80 -15.60
N PRO A 53 5.98 18.14 -15.46
CA PRO A 53 4.78 18.97 -15.34
C PRO A 53 3.82 18.87 -16.53
N GLN A 54 4.33 18.52 -17.70
CA GLN A 54 3.55 18.33 -18.93
C GLN A 54 2.81 17.00 -19.01
N VAL A 55 3.23 15.98 -18.25
CA VAL A 55 2.65 14.63 -18.33
C VAL A 55 1.51 14.51 -17.31
N LYS A 56 0.31 14.23 -17.78
CA LYS A 56 -0.85 13.93 -16.94
C LYS A 56 -0.89 12.44 -16.61
N VAL A 57 -0.93 12.09 -15.34
CA VAL A 57 -0.97 10.70 -14.88
C VAL A 57 -2.34 10.38 -14.30
N ASN A 58 -2.99 9.37 -14.88
CA ASN A 58 -4.28 8.87 -14.45
C ASN A 58 -4.12 7.45 -13.88
N PHE A 59 -4.27 7.29 -12.57
CA PHE A 59 -4.35 5.97 -11.96
C PHE A 59 -5.80 5.49 -11.94
N HIS A 60 -6.07 4.32 -12.49
CA HIS A 60 -7.33 3.61 -12.39
C HIS A 60 -7.19 2.46 -11.41
N ILE A 61 -7.89 2.51 -10.28
CA ILE A 61 -7.75 1.54 -9.19
C ILE A 61 -8.93 0.58 -9.21
N VAL A 62 -8.63 -0.71 -9.24
CA VAL A 62 -9.62 -1.79 -9.12
C VAL A 62 -9.30 -2.62 -7.89
N GLU A 63 -10.19 -2.61 -6.91
CA GLU A 63 -10.05 -3.36 -5.66
C GLU A 63 -11.27 -4.23 -5.35
N GLY A 64 -11.05 -5.27 -4.54
CA GLY A 64 -12.02 -6.32 -4.26
C GLY A 64 -13.05 -5.97 -3.19
N CYS A 65 -12.92 -4.82 -2.53
CA CYS A 65 -13.89 -4.32 -1.57
C CYS A 65 -13.76 -2.80 -1.38
N THR A 66 -14.82 -2.16 -0.88
CA THR A 66 -14.87 -0.72 -0.63
C THR A 66 -13.96 -0.30 0.53
N GLU A 67 -13.68 -1.17 1.51
CA GLU A 67 -12.76 -0.87 2.61
C GLU A 67 -11.33 -0.64 2.09
N LEU A 68 -10.92 -1.35 1.03
CA LEU A 68 -9.63 -1.12 0.37
C LEU A 68 -9.60 0.24 -0.34
N ILE A 69 -10.67 0.59 -1.07
CA ILE A 69 -10.81 1.91 -1.72
C ILE A 69 -10.70 3.02 -0.67
N ALA A 70 -11.43 2.90 0.44
CA ALA A 70 -11.35 3.84 1.56
C ALA A 70 -9.91 3.96 2.10
N ARG A 71 -9.19 2.83 2.24
CA ARG A 71 -7.80 2.80 2.71
C ARG A 71 -6.85 3.49 1.74
N HIS A 72 -7.02 3.31 0.43
CA HIS A 72 -6.28 4.07 -0.59
C HIS A 72 -6.51 5.58 -0.42
N MET A 73 -7.77 6.01 -0.29
CA MET A 73 -8.10 7.43 -0.10
C MET A 73 -7.43 8.01 1.15
N LEU A 74 -7.47 7.30 2.28
CA LEU A 74 -6.84 7.74 3.52
C LEU A 74 -5.32 7.86 3.41
N LEU A 75 -4.66 6.82 2.89
CA LEU A 75 -3.20 6.77 2.82
C LEU A 75 -2.66 7.81 1.83
N VAL A 76 -3.37 8.08 0.73
CA VAL A 76 -3.06 9.19 -0.17
C VAL A 76 -3.34 10.54 0.51
N ALA A 77 -4.46 10.68 1.24
CA ALA A 77 -4.78 11.91 1.96
C ALA A 77 -3.69 12.32 2.96
N ILE A 78 -3.09 11.36 3.67
CA ILE A 78 -1.95 11.64 4.57
C ILE A 78 -0.77 12.23 3.80
N ALA A 79 -0.46 11.67 2.62
CA ALA A 79 0.66 12.15 1.83
C ALA A 79 0.44 13.58 1.32
N PHE A 80 -0.79 13.89 0.90
CA PHE A 80 -1.18 15.20 0.40
C PHE A 80 -1.74 16.14 1.48
N GLU A 81 -1.57 15.84 2.77
CA GLU A 81 -2.04 16.74 3.84
C GLU A 81 -1.36 18.11 3.77
N SER A 82 -2.04 19.18 4.18
CA SER A 82 -1.43 20.51 4.21
C SER A 82 -0.18 20.55 5.12
N PRO A 83 0.94 21.16 4.68
CA PRO A 83 2.14 21.30 5.51
C PRO A 83 1.93 22.19 6.74
N GLU A 84 0.91 23.05 6.73
CA GLU A 84 0.46 23.83 7.88
C GLU A 84 -0.17 22.95 8.97
N GLN A 85 -0.71 21.78 8.62
CA GLN A 85 -1.33 20.84 9.56
C GLN A 85 -0.38 19.72 10.00
N LEU A 86 0.46 19.20 9.09
CA LEU A 86 1.40 18.12 9.37
C LEU A 86 2.77 18.37 8.73
N SER A 87 3.81 18.33 9.55
CA SER A 87 5.19 18.30 9.07
C SER A 87 5.45 17.02 8.27
N VAL A 88 6.47 17.06 7.39
CA VAL A 88 6.91 15.89 6.60
C VAL A 88 7.14 14.66 7.49
N LYS A 89 7.88 14.82 8.61
CA LYS A 89 8.12 13.74 9.58
C LYS A 89 6.83 13.26 10.26
N GLY A 90 5.92 14.19 10.58
CA GLY A 90 4.58 13.87 11.10
C GLY A 90 3.78 12.99 10.14
N LYS A 91 3.73 13.36 8.86
CA LYS A 91 3.10 12.56 7.79
C LYS A 91 3.74 11.18 7.66
N THR A 92 5.07 11.10 7.66
CA THR A 92 5.80 9.84 7.53
C THR A 92 5.39 8.84 8.62
N HIS A 93 5.45 9.25 9.89
CA HIS A 93 5.13 8.35 10.99
C HIS A 93 3.63 8.05 11.08
N LEU A 94 2.77 9.03 10.77
CA LEU A 94 1.33 8.81 10.68
C LEU A 94 0.96 7.79 9.60
N PHE A 95 1.57 7.92 8.41
CA PHE A 95 1.41 6.97 7.32
C PHE A 95 1.84 5.58 7.76
N MET A 96 3.07 5.42 8.29
CA MET A 96 3.58 4.12 8.72
C MET A 96 2.66 3.45 9.75
N ASP A 97 2.23 4.21 10.75
CA ASP A 97 1.36 3.71 11.82
C ASP A 97 0.01 3.21 11.25
N LEU A 98 -0.66 3.99 10.42
CA LEU A 98 -1.93 3.59 9.80
C LEU A 98 -1.76 2.51 8.71
N TYR A 99 -0.62 2.49 8.02
CA TYR A 99 -0.31 1.58 6.93
C TYR A 99 -0.04 0.14 7.40
N GLY A 100 0.68 -0.04 8.51
CA GLY A 100 1.19 -1.36 8.89
C GLY A 100 0.82 -1.87 10.27
N ASN A 101 0.39 -1.01 11.19
CA ASN A 101 0.20 -1.41 12.58
C ASN A 101 -1.25 -1.77 12.90
N SER A 102 -1.45 -2.90 13.60
CA SER A 102 -2.74 -3.35 14.09
C SER A 102 -3.28 -2.44 15.19
N LEU A 103 -2.41 -2.03 16.11
CA LEU A 103 -2.66 -0.96 17.08
C LEU A 103 -1.89 0.27 16.66
N ILE A 104 -2.52 1.44 16.80
CA ILE A 104 -1.97 2.73 16.41
C ILE A 104 -1.87 3.66 17.61
N ARG A 105 -1.09 4.72 17.44
CA ARG A 105 -0.96 5.76 18.45
C ARG A 105 -2.31 6.47 18.67
N PRO A 106 -2.59 6.93 19.90
CA PRO A 106 -3.71 7.84 20.18
C PRO A 106 -3.83 9.00 19.20
N TYR A 107 -2.69 9.58 18.80
CA TYR A 107 -2.62 10.64 17.80
C TYR A 107 -3.13 10.20 16.42
N SER A 108 -2.69 9.03 15.94
CA SER A 108 -3.11 8.49 14.64
C SER A 108 -4.60 8.14 14.64
N SER A 109 -5.14 7.68 15.76
CA SER A 109 -6.57 7.45 15.98
C SER A 109 -7.37 8.76 15.95
N ALA A 110 -6.85 9.83 16.56
CA ALA A 110 -7.46 11.16 16.48
C ALA A 110 -7.46 11.72 15.05
N TYR A 111 -6.34 11.57 14.34
CA TYR A 111 -6.26 11.93 12.93
C TYR A 111 -7.27 11.15 12.09
N LEU A 112 -7.33 9.82 12.25
CA LEU A 112 -8.26 8.96 11.53
C LEU A 112 -9.72 9.38 11.76
N HIS A 113 -10.10 9.68 13.00
CA HIS A 113 -11.45 10.18 13.32
C HIS A 113 -11.76 11.50 12.58
N SER A 114 -10.82 12.44 12.59
CA SER A 114 -10.97 13.76 11.98
C SER A 114 -11.04 13.66 10.45
N LYS A 115 -10.06 12.97 9.84
CA LYS A 115 -9.97 12.81 8.39
C LYS A 115 -11.10 11.94 7.83
N ALA A 116 -11.62 10.97 8.58
CA ALA A 116 -12.78 10.20 8.15
C ALA A 116 -14.01 11.08 7.91
N LYS A 117 -14.25 12.11 8.74
CA LYS A 117 -15.34 13.07 8.50
C LYS A 117 -15.13 13.82 7.19
N VAL A 118 -13.91 14.27 6.92
CA VAL A 118 -13.57 14.97 5.66
C VAL A 118 -13.74 14.05 4.45
N LEU A 119 -13.29 12.79 4.54
CA LEU A 119 -13.47 11.79 3.49
C LEU A 119 -14.94 11.46 3.24
N THR A 120 -15.79 11.45 4.28
CA THR A 120 -17.24 11.36 4.13
C THR A 120 -17.77 12.50 3.26
N HIS A 121 -17.42 13.75 3.56
CA HIS A 121 -17.86 14.90 2.76
C HIS A 121 -17.33 14.83 1.33
N ILE A 122 -16.08 14.38 1.15
CA ILE A 122 -15.51 14.16 -0.19
C ILE A 122 -16.34 13.18 -1.01
N VAL A 123 -16.89 12.09 -0.44
CA VAL A 123 -17.67 11.12 -1.25
C VAL A 123 -19.15 11.46 -1.38
N THR A 124 -19.69 12.34 -0.52
CA THR A 124 -21.11 12.72 -0.53
C THR A 124 -21.40 14.08 -1.17
N ASP A 125 -20.42 14.98 -1.23
CA ASP A 125 -20.53 16.33 -1.79
C ASP A 125 -19.51 16.56 -2.92
N PRO A 126 -19.94 16.55 -4.19
CA PRO A 126 -19.06 16.77 -5.35
C PRO A 126 -18.42 18.17 -5.41
N GLU A 127 -19.06 19.21 -4.86
CA GLU A 127 -18.49 20.56 -4.81
C GLU A 127 -17.35 20.60 -3.81
N TYR A 128 -17.60 20.07 -2.61
CA TYR A 128 -16.57 19.90 -1.58
C TYR A 128 -15.39 19.06 -2.09
N ALA A 129 -15.67 17.94 -2.79
CA ALA A 129 -14.63 17.07 -3.32
C ALA A 129 -13.69 17.76 -4.32
N ARG A 130 -14.23 18.62 -5.20
CA ARG A 130 -13.44 19.36 -6.19
C ARG A 130 -12.47 20.33 -5.53
N GLU A 131 -12.85 20.93 -4.41
CA GLU A 131 -12.01 21.85 -3.65
C GLU A 131 -10.99 21.11 -2.77
N TYR A 132 -11.45 20.10 -2.03
CA TYR A 132 -10.65 19.47 -0.97
C TYR A 132 -9.76 18.31 -1.43
N ALA A 133 -10.17 17.58 -2.45
CA ALA A 133 -9.44 16.42 -2.95
C ALA A 133 -9.56 16.32 -4.48
N PRO A 134 -9.10 17.33 -5.24
CA PRO A 134 -9.26 17.37 -6.69
C PRO A 134 -8.60 16.18 -7.40
N ILE A 135 -7.65 15.50 -6.78
CA ILE A 135 -7.00 14.31 -7.33
C ILE A 135 -7.91 13.06 -7.32
N PHE A 136 -8.99 13.03 -6.53
CA PHE A 136 -9.89 11.88 -6.42
C PHE A 136 -11.07 11.98 -7.39
N ASN A 137 -11.24 10.94 -8.20
CA ASN A 137 -12.45 10.71 -8.98
C ASN A 137 -13.07 9.37 -8.55
N TYR A 138 -14.28 9.43 -8.01
CA TYR A 138 -15.06 8.27 -7.57
C TYR A 138 -16.37 8.13 -8.35
N GLU A 139 -16.45 8.76 -9.53
CA GLU A 139 -17.67 8.78 -10.34
C GLU A 139 -18.04 7.40 -10.89
N ALA A 140 -17.03 6.55 -11.11
CA ALA A 140 -17.23 5.17 -11.56
C ALA A 140 -17.81 4.25 -10.48
N LEU A 141 -17.77 4.65 -9.20
CA LEU A 141 -18.42 3.92 -8.11
C LEU A 141 -19.94 4.06 -8.20
N LYS A 142 -20.65 2.94 -8.02
CA LYS A 142 -22.11 2.92 -7.91
C LYS A 142 -22.55 3.60 -6.63
N TYR A 143 -23.81 4.09 -6.61
CA TYR A 143 -24.39 4.70 -5.41
C TYR A 143 -24.24 3.83 -4.15
N LYS A 144 -24.58 2.54 -4.25
CA LYS A 144 -24.39 1.59 -3.13
C LYS A 144 -22.95 1.49 -2.63
N GLU A 145 -21.96 1.62 -3.50
CA GLU A 145 -20.55 1.55 -3.12
C GLU A 145 -20.11 2.86 -2.44
N ARG A 146 -20.68 4.00 -2.85
CA ARG A 146 -20.47 5.28 -2.18
C ARG A 146 -21.13 5.31 -0.79
N ASP A 147 -22.33 4.76 -0.65
CA ASP A 147 -22.99 4.57 0.66
C ASP A 147 -22.14 3.67 1.57
N GLN A 148 -21.54 2.61 1.01
CA GLN A 148 -20.62 1.74 1.75
C GLN A 148 -19.33 2.47 2.15
N LEU A 149 -18.79 3.36 1.32
CA LEU A 149 -17.65 4.21 1.70
C LEU A 149 -18.01 5.15 2.85
N GLU A 150 -19.19 5.78 2.80
CA GLU A 150 -19.70 6.59 3.91
C GLU A 150 -19.77 5.78 5.21
N ASP A 151 -20.32 4.56 5.16
CA ASP A 151 -20.40 3.67 6.32
C ASP A 151 -19.00 3.28 6.85
N VAL A 152 -18.01 3.04 5.96
CA VAL A 152 -16.62 2.77 6.35
C VAL A 152 -16.00 3.97 7.07
N PHE A 153 -16.11 5.17 6.50
CA PHE A 153 -15.59 6.38 7.12
C PHE A 153 -16.30 6.68 8.44
N ARG A 154 -17.61 6.48 8.50
CA ARG A 154 -18.37 6.60 9.75
C ARG A 154 -17.83 5.64 10.82
N PHE A 155 -17.59 4.38 10.49
CA PHE A 155 -17.02 3.41 11.44
C PHE A 155 -15.64 3.84 11.97
N TRP A 156 -14.81 4.46 11.12
CA TRP A 156 -13.50 4.99 11.52
C TRP A 156 -13.59 6.13 12.53
N THR A 157 -14.72 6.83 12.63
CA THR A 157 -14.92 7.83 13.67
C THR A 157 -14.96 7.19 15.06
N ASN A 158 -14.40 7.89 16.06
CA ASN A 158 -14.51 7.56 17.47
C ASN A 158 -15.93 7.77 17.99
N ALA A 159 -16.61 6.66 18.26
CA ALA A 159 -17.91 6.58 18.93
C ALA A 159 -17.93 5.29 19.75
N ARG A 160 -18.69 5.27 20.85
CA ARG A 160 -18.74 4.15 21.80
C ARG A 160 -19.16 2.84 21.13
N GLU A 161 -20.02 2.91 20.12
CA GLU A 161 -20.58 1.78 19.38
C GLU A 161 -19.63 1.25 18.29
N HIS A 162 -18.60 2.00 17.91
CA HIS A 162 -17.68 1.65 16.83
C HIS A 162 -16.50 0.81 17.34
N VAL A 163 -16.81 -0.34 17.96
CA VAL A 163 -15.84 -1.23 18.60
C VAL A 163 -15.11 -2.11 17.58
N PHE A 164 -13.79 -2.20 17.70
CA PHE A 164 -12.95 -3.05 16.85
C PHE A 164 -11.81 -3.67 17.64
N ASN A 165 -11.91 -4.95 18.01
CA ASN A 165 -10.85 -5.63 18.76
C ASN A 165 -9.90 -6.37 17.81
N ILE A 166 -9.07 -5.60 17.11
CA ILE A 166 -8.11 -6.14 16.14
C ILE A 166 -7.06 -7.06 16.77
N ALA A 167 -6.63 -6.82 18.01
CA ALA A 167 -5.65 -7.71 18.64
C ALA A 167 -6.20 -9.12 18.83
N ARG A 168 -7.50 -9.26 19.16
CA ARG A 168 -8.17 -10.56 19.19
C ARG A 168 -8.20 -11.21 17.81
N TYR A 169 -8.57 -10.47 16.76
CA TYR A 169 -8.54 -11.01 15.39
C TYR A 169 -7.15 -11.44 14.95
N TRP A 170 -6.12 -10.70 15.37
CA TRP A 170 -4.72 -11.05 15.11
C TRP A 170 -4.32 -12.34 15.82
N GLU A 171 -4.68 -12.48 17.10
CA GLU A 171 -4.41 -13.69 17.88
C GLU A 171 -5.14 -14.90 17.32
N ASP A 172 -6.47 -14.79 17.11
CA ASP A 172 -7.31 -15.86 16.58
C ASP A 172 -6.78 -16.37 15.23
N ARG A 173 -6.36 -15.44 14.35
CA ARG A 173 -5.77 -15.79 13.05
C ARG A 173 -4.40 -16.45 13.19
N THR A 174 -3.56 -15.96 14.10
CA THR A 174 -2.22 -16.54 14.34
C THR A 174 -2.35 -17.95 14.91
N ARG A 175 -3.29 -18.19 15.82
CA ARG A 175 -3.64 -19.52 16.35
C ARG A 175 -4.13 -20.44 15.23
N ALA A 176 -5.08 -19.99 14.43
CA ALA A 176 -5.62 -20.78 13.32
C ALA A 176 -4.54 -21.16 12.30
N GLN A 177 -3.62 -20.26 12.00
CA GLN A 177 -2.55 -20.49 11.04
C GLN A 177 -1.46 -21.44 11.56
N LEU A 178 -1.09 -21.33 12.83
CA LEU A 178 -0.01 -22.14 13.41
C LEU A 178 -0.48 -23.51 13.92
N GLY A 179 -1.77 -23.63 14.27
CA GLY A 179 -2.32 -24.84 14.87
C GLY A 179 -1.54 -25.23 16.13
N GLU A 180 -1.14 -26.50 16.21
CA GLU A 180 -0.34 -27.05 17.33
C GLU A 180 1.00 -26.30 17.55
N ARG A 181 1.55 -25.65 16.51
CA ARG A 181 2.80 -24.89 16.62
C ARG A 181 2.64 -23.56 17.36
N TYR A 182 1.42 -23.14 17.72
CA TYR A 182 1.17 -21.85 18.35
C TYR A 182 1.88 -21.67 19.70
N ASP A 183 1.96 -22.75 20.50
CA ASP A 183 2.65 -22.72 21.79
C ASP A 183 4.17 -22.57 21.61
N HIS A 184 4.69 -22.97 20.45
CA HIS A 184 6.09 -22.80 20.02
C HIS A 184 6.25 -21.74 18.91
N ARG A 185 5.31 -20.78 18.81
CA ARG A 185 5.21 -19.83 17.68
C ARG A 185 6.49 -19.05 17.37
N LYS A 186 7.31 -18.74 18.38
CA LYS A 186 8.58 -18.03 18.19
C LYS A 186 9.53 -18.79 17.26
N GLY A 187 9.58 -20.12 17.37
CA GLY A 187 10.36 -20.96 16.46
C GLY A 187 9.78 -20.97 15.04
N ALA A 188 8.45 -20.97 14.90
CA ALA A 188 7.80 -20.85 13.60
C ALA A 188 8.05 -19.48 12.95
N PHE A 189 8.04 -18.40 13.72
CA PHE A 189 8.36 -17.05 13.22
C PHE A 189 9.81 -16.97 12.75
N ASP A 190 10.77 -17.44 13.54
CA ASP A 190 12.18 -17.46 13.12
C ASP A 190 12.37 -18.29 11.84
N TRP A 191 11.73 -19.47 11.76
CA TRP A 191 11.77 -20.29 10.55
C TRP A 191 11.21 -19.56 9.33
N ASP A 192 10.04 -18.92 9.43
CA ASP A 192 9.44 -18.14 8.35
C ASP A 192 10.38 -17.00 7.90
N LEU A 193 11.04 -16.33 8.84
CA LEU A 193 11.99 -15.26 8.53
C LEU A 193 13.24 -15.78 7.82
N GLN A 194 13.92 -16.77 8.40
CA GLN A 194 15.20 -17.25 7.88
C GLN A 194 15.01 -18.04 6.59
N MET A 195 14.08 -19.00 6.58
CA MET A 195 13.94 -20.00 5.52
C MET A 195 12.98 -19.58 4.41
N ARG A 196 12.13 -18.57 4.64
CA ARG A 196 11.27 -18.01 3.59
C ARG A 196 11.71 -16.60 3.23
N LEU A 197 11.45 -15.60 4.09
CA LEU A 197 11.64 -14.20 3.71
C LEU A 197 13.07 -13.88 3.28
N ARG A 198 14.07 -14.23 4.10
CA ARG A 198 15.49 -13.92 3.82
C ARG A 198 16.04 -14.72 2.64
N GLU A 199 15.72 -16.01 2.54
CA GLU A 199 16.09 -16.84 1.38
C GLU A 199 15.44 -16.33 0.09
N ASN A 200 14.20 -15.85 0.17
CA ASN A 200 13.48 -15.30 -0.95
C ASN A 200 13.89 -13.83 -1.26
N GLY A 201 14.77 -13.22 -0.45
CA GLY A 201 15.45 -11.97 -0.77
C GLY A 201 15.09 -10.77 0.11
N ALA A 202 14.13 -10.89 1.03
CA ALA A 202 13.74 -9.85 1.98
C ALA A 202 14.73 -9.75 3.16
N LYS A 203 16.00 -9.48 2.84
CA LYS A 203 17.13 -9.52 3.79
C LYS A 203 17.18 -8.34 4.75
N GLN A 204 16.47 -7.26 4.43
CA GLN A 204 16.47 -6.05 5.28
C GLN A 204 15.70 -6.26 6.59
N ILE A 205 14.77 -7.22 6.61
CA ILE A 205 13.92 -7.48 7.78
C ILE A 205 14.77 -8.08 8.91
N CYS A 206 14.78 -7.38 10.05
CA CYS A 206 15.49 -7.81 11.25
C CYS A 206 14.64 -8.79 12.09
N PRO A 207 15.25 -9.77 12.78
CA PRO A 207 14.50 -10.74 13.60
C PRO A 207 13.64 -10.11 14.70
N GLN A 208 14.11 -9.01 15.29
CA GLN A 208 13.45 -8.31 16.39
C GLN A 208 12.13 -7.67 15.93
N GLU A 209 12.16 -6.90 14.82
CA GLU A 209 10.95 -6.24 14.29
C GLU A 209 9.96 -7.28 13.76
N TYR A 210 10.44 -8.34 13.10
CA TYR A 210 9.58 -9.37 12.54
C TYR A 210 8.89 -10.21 13.62
N THR A 211 9.63 -10.63 14.65
CA THR A 211 9.06 -11.39 15.77
C THR A 211 8.01 -10.55 16.49
N HIS A 212 8.33 -9.29 16.79
CA HIS A 212 7.38 -8.38 17.43
C HIS A 212 6.11 -8.23 16.60
N TRP A 213 6.25 -7.97 15.31
CA TRP A 213 5.12 -7.85 14.39
C TRP A 213 4.27 -9.12 14.31
N ARG A 214 4.88 -10.30 14.22
CA ARG A 214 4.13 -11.58 14.22
C ARG A 214 3.36 -11.77 15.54
N GLU A 215 3.95 -11.37 16.66
CA GLU A 215 3.31 -11.49 17.99
C GLU A 215 2.17 -10.49 18.20
N THR A 216 2.29 -9.25 17.70
CA THR A 216 1.40 -8.14 18.10
C THR A 216 0.58 -7.55 16.96
N GLY A 217 1.03 -7.72 15.72
CA GLY A 217 0.53 -7.02 14.54
C GLY A 217 1.05 -5.58 14.38
N ILE A 218 2.00 -5.15 15.21
CA ILE A 218 2.61 -3.81 15.14
C ILE A 218 3.94 -3.95 14.38
N ALA A 219 4.01 -3.41 13.15
CA ALA A 219 5.16 -3.56 12.27
C ALA A 219 6.22 -2.49 12.55
N PHE A 220 5.80 -1.23 12.62
CA PHE A 220 6.68 -0.07 12.71
C PHE A 220 6.69 0.46 14.13
N THR A 221 7.83 0.25 14.81
CA THR A 221 8.00 0.57 16.23
C THR A 221 9.14 1.55 16.44
N PHE A 222 8.90 2.50 17.34
CA PHE A 222 9.81 3.55 17.78
C PHE A 222 9.70 3.67 19.31
N PRO A 223 10.81 3.81 20.06
CA PRO A 223 10.79 3.86 21.54
C PRO A 223 9.92 4.99 22.11
N GLU A 224 9.72 6.05 21.36
CA GLU A 224 8.99 7.25 21.77
C GLU A 224 7.47 7.10 21.63
N TYR A 225 7.00 6.00 21.04
CA TYR A 225 5.59 5.80 20.71
C TYR A 225 4.96 4.63 21.43
N GLU A 226 3.71 4.84 21.83
CA GLU A 226 2.85 3.82 22.41
C GLU A 226 1.64 3.59 21.51
N GLN A 227 1.49 2.37 21.00
CA GLN A 227 0.31 1.94 20.23
C GLN A 227 -0.71 1.27 21.15
N SER A 228 -1.87 1.90 21.31
CA SER A 228 -2.92 1.45 22.23
C SER A 228 -4.33 1.44 21.65
N ASP A 229 -4.56 2.17 20.55
CA ASP A 229 -5.87 2.25 19.92
C ASP A 229 -5.96 1.29 18.72
N PRO A 230 -7.13 0.67 18.46
CA PRO A 230 -7.28 -0.24 17.34
C PRO A 230 -7.26 0.49 16.00
N ASN A 231 -6.48 -0.03 15.05
CA ASN A 231 -6.47 0.49 13.69
C ASN A 231 -7.71 0.02 12.91
N LYS A 232 -8.78 0.80 12.96
CA LYS A 232 -10.07 0.48 12.30
C LYS A 232 -10.00 0.34 10.79
N THR A 233 -8.92 0.82 10.16
CA THR A 233 -8.68 0.71 8.71
C THR A 233 -8.40 -0.72 8.24
N PHE A 234 -8.25 -1.68 9.18
CA PHE A 234 -8.05 -3.10 8.90
C PHE A 234 -9.35 -3.90 8.87
N ALA A 235 -10.48 -3.31 9.25
CA ALA A 235 -11.78 -3.99 9.28
C ALA A 235 -12.28 -4.31 7.86
N VAL A 236 -12.95 -5.46 7.71
CA VAL A 236 -13.57 -5.88 6.45
C VAL A 236 -14.95 -6.51 6.64
N GLY A 237 -15.73 -6.52 5.56
CA GLY A 237 -17.09 -7.05 5.58
C GLY A 237 -17.96 -6.22 6.52
N LEU A 238 -17.77 -4.90 6.48
CA LEU A 238 -18.44 -3.96 7.35
C LEU A 238 -19.92 -3.88 7.00
N LEU A 239 -20.77 -4.03 8.01
CA LEU A 239 -22.23 -3.95 7.89
C LEU A 239 -22.77 -3.07 9.01
N ARG A 240 -23.49 -2.01 8.63
CA ARG A 240 -24.14 -1.13 9.59
C ARG A 240 -25.35 -1.79 10.24
N LYS A 241 -25.45 -1.69 11.56
CA LYS A 241 -26.59 -2.17 12.37
C LYS A 241 -27.04 -1.06 13.32
N GLY A 242 -27.96 -0.23 12.84
CA GLY A 242 -28.37 0.99 13.55
C GLY A 242 -27.23 2.00 13.65
N ASN A 243 -26.79 2.29 14.88
CA ASN A 243 -25.63 3.15 15.16
C ASN A 243 -24.32 2.37 15.34
N ALA A 244 -24.38 1.04 15.42
CA ALA A 244 -23.22 0.18 15.55
C ALA A 244 -22.84 -0.45 14.20
N PHE A 245 -21.71 -1.16 14.20
CA PHE A 245 -21.21 -1.89 13.05
C PHE A 245 -20.88 -3.34 13.40
N GLN A 246 -21.18 -4.24 12.47
CA GLN A 246 -20.66 -5.59 12.44
C GLN A 246 -19.53 -5.66 11.39
N HIS A 247 -18.53 -6.48 11.65
CA HIS A 247 -17.43 -6.73 10.73
C HIS A 247 -17.09 -8.22 10.75
N ARG A 248 -16.50 -8.72 9.67
CA ARG A 248 -16.13 -10.14 9.53
C ARG A 248 -14.75 -10.46 10.10
N GLY A 249 -13.96 -9.45 10.43
CA GLY A 249 -12.62 -9.58 10.98
C GLY A 249 -11.66 -8.54 10.41
N SER A 250 -10.36 -8.88 10.43
CA SER A 250 -9.29 -8.06 9.85
C SER A 250 -8.66 -8.72 8.62
N VAL A 251 -8.24 -7.90 7.65
CA VAL A 251 -7.43 -8.31 6.49
C VAL A 251 -6.05 -7.67 6.56
N GLY A 252 -5.07 -8.35 5.99
CA GLY A 252 -3.65 -8.06 6.12
C GLY A 252 -2.90 -9.39 6.09
N ASP A 253 -1.72 -9.43 5.52
CA ASP A 253 -0.92 -10.66 5.51
C ASP A 253 -0.14 -10.80 6.82
N ASN A 254 -0.50 -11.75 7.69
CA ASN A 254 0.13 -11.91 9.00
C ASN A 254 1.40 -12.77 8.95
N THR A 255 1.95 -13.05 7.75
CA THR A 255 3.24 -13.75 7.61
C THR A 255 4.36 -12.94 6.99
N THR A 256 4.13 -12.18 5.92
CA THR A 256 5.18 -11.38 5.25
C THR A 256 5.28 -9.99 5.87
N GLY A 257 4.14 -9.38 6.16
CA GLY A 257 4.06 -8.05 6.76
C GLY A 257 4.27 -6.90 5.77
N PRO A 258 4.10 -5.65 6.22
CA PRO A 258 4.08 -4.45 5.37
C PRO A 258 5.48 -3.93 4.99
N PHE A 259 6.54 -4.69 5.29
CA PHE A 259 7.94 -4.30 5.14
C PHE A 259 8.41 -4.20 3.69
N ILE A 260 7.69 -4.82 2.75
CA ILE A 260 8.17 -5.02 1.39
C ILE A 260 8.11 -3.74 0.55
N SER A 261 7.00 -3.04 0.62
CA SER A 261 6.67 -1.93 -0.28
C SER A 261 7.65 -0.77 -0.23
N PHE A 262 8.15 -0.46 0.96
CA PHE A 262 9.02 0.70 1.20
C PHE A 262 10.30 0.36 1.95
N GLY A 263 10.48 -0.88 2.42
CA GLY A 263 11.53 -1.22 3.38
C GLY A 263 12.62 -2.16 2.88
N GLN A 264 12.64 -2.53 1.59
CA GLN A 264 13.60 -3.52 1.06
C GLN A 264 14.70 -2.94 0.18
N ARG A 265 14.48 -1.76 -0.40
CA ARG A 265 15.47 -1.07 -1.23
C ARG A 265 15.51 0.39 -0.87
N CYS A 266 16.69 0.96 -0.99
CA CYS A 266 16.97 2.35 -0.67
C CYS A 266 17.97 2.89 -1.68
N HIS A 267 17.83 4.16 -2.08
CA HIS A 267 18.81 4.82 -2.94
C HIS A 267 20.14 5.02 -2.20
N GLU A 268 20.08 5.24 -0.89
CA GLU A 268 21.23 5.40 -0.01
C GLU A 268 21.78 4.02 0.37
N GLU A 269 22.72 3.54 -0.44
CA GLU A 269 23.36 2.22 -0.25
C GLU A 269 23.93 2.02 1.16
N ARG A 270 24.38 3.10 1.83
CA ARG A 270 24.88 3.05 3.21
C ARG A 270 23.86 2.52 4.22
N LEU A 271 22.56 2.69 3.96
CA LEU A 271 21.48 2.20 4.83
C LEU A 271 21.22 0.70 4.63
N MET A 272 21.67 0.14 3.51
CA MET A 272 21.55 -1.28 3.18
C MET A 272 22.74 -2.09 3.72
N ARG A 273 23.59 -1.49 4.57
CA ARG A 273 24.78 -2.14 5.11
C ARG A 273 24.41 -3.25 6.10
N SER A 274 25.07 -4.40 5.93
CA SER A 274 24.97 -5.55 6.82
C SER A 274 26.37 -6.03 7.20
N LYS A 275 26.58 -6.33 8.48
CA LYS A 275 27.84 -6.89 9.02
C LYS A 275 27.53 -8.19 9.77
N HIS A 276 28.15 -9.29 9.34
CA HIS A 276 27.92 -10.64 9.90
C HIS A 276 26.43 -11.04 9.96
N GLY A 277 25.64 -10.64 8.96
CA GLY A 277 24.20 -10.97 8.87
C GLY A 277 23.30 -10.11 9.78
N VAL A 278 23.86 -9.07 10.38
CA VAL A 278 23.15 -8.07 11.18
C VAL A 278 23.12 -6.77 10.38
N ASN A 279 21.93 -6.24 10.15
CA ASN A 279 21.75 -4.98 9.43
C ASN A 279 21.92 -3.81 10.40
N ASP A 280 22.59 -2.75 9.94
CA ASP A 280 22.75 -1.52 10.74
C ASP A 280 21.41 -0.78 10.86
N PHE A 281 20.54 -0.92 9.86
CA PHE A 281 19.19 -0.35 9.79
C PHE A 281 18.17 -1.47 9.64
N ARG A 282 17.00 -1.32 10.24
CA ARG A 282 15.87 -2.24 10.09
C ARG A 282 15.10 -1.95 8.80
N SER A 283 14.20 -2.84 8.40
CA SER A 283 13.26 -2.53 7.31
C SER A 283 12.32 -1.37 7.67
N THR A 284 11.98 -1.22 8.95
CA THR A 284 11.28 -0.05 9.51
C THR A 284 12.04 1.26 9.22
N ASP A 285 13.34 1.29 9.44
CA ASP A 285 14.16 2.50 9.32
C ASP A 285 14.32 2.90 7.82
N ILE A 286 14.45 1.91 6.92
CA ILE A 286 14.41 2.12 5.46
C ILE A 286 13.05 2.66 5.01
N THR A 287 11.97 2.12 5.60
CA THR A 287 10.60 2.55 5.31
C THR A 287 10.39 4.01 5.73
N GLU A 288 10.87 4.40 6.93
CA GLU A 288 10.86 5.79 7.41
C GLU A 288 11.54 6.71 6.39
N ARG A 289 12.75 6.36 5.96
CA ARG A 289 13.51 7.16 4.99
C ARG A 289 12.80 7.31 3.65
N ASN A 290 12.32 6.21 3.07
CA ASN A 290 11.71 6.21 1.74
C ASN A 290 10.36 6.93 1.72
N ILE A 291 9.56 6.75 2.76
CA ILE A 291 8.31 7.50 2.90
C ILE A 291 8.62 8.98 3.15
N MET A 292 9.63 9.31 3.96
CA MET A 292 10.03 10.70 4.16
C MET A 292 10.42 11.40 2.85
N GLN A 293 11.17 10.72 1.97
CA GLN A 293 11.43 11.24 0.62
C GLN A 293 10.13 11.48 -0.13
N ILE A 294 9.21 10.51 -0.18
CA ILE A 294 7.93 10.64 -0.88
C ILE A 294 7.15 11.85 -0.36
N MET A 295 7.00 11.97 0.96
CA MET A 295 6.28 13.07 1.60
C MET A 295 6.93 14.42 1.31
N TYR A 296 8.26 14.48 1.33
CA TYR A 296 9.02 15.69 1.03
C TYR A 296 8.85 16.11 -0.43
N GLU A 297 9.06 15.20 -1.40
CA GLU A 297 9.02 15.57 -2.81
C GLU A 297 7.60 15.90 -3.29
N ILE A 298 6.56 15.32 -2.69
CA ILE A 298 5.16 15.73 -2.91
C ILE A 298 4.92 17.17 -2.43
N ASN A 299 5.42 17.52 -1.24
CA ASN A 299 5.22 18.84 -0.64
C ASN A 299 6.05 19.93 -1.33
N GLU A 300 7.36 19.72 -1.38
CA GLU A 300 8.34 20.74 -1.75
C GLU A 300 8.56 20.80 -3.26
N LYS A 301 8.19 19.74 -4.01
CA LYS A 301 8.41 19.63 -5.46
C LYS A 301 9.89 19.84 -5.82
N GLN A 302 10.77 19.30 -4.98
CA GLN A 302 12.24 19.36 -5.09
C GLN A 302 12.84 18.02 -4.69
N PRO A 303 14.06 17.69 -5.14
CA PRO A 303 14.73 16.46 -4.72
C PRO A 303 14.96 16.43 -3.20
N TYR A 304 14.64 15.31 -2.55
CA TYR A 304 14.95 15.12 -1.14
C TYR A 304 16.46 14.99 -0.92
N GLN A 305 17.00 15.79 0.00
CA GLN A 305 18.40 15.70 0.42
C GLN A 305 18.48 14.93 1.74
N PHE A 306 19.06 13.74 1.70
CA PHE A 306 19.11 12.87 2.86
C PHE A 306 20.08 13.36 3.94
N ASP A 307 19.59 13.63 5.15
CA ASP A 307 20.39 13.78 6.37
C ASP A 307 20.28 12.50 7.21
N PRO A 308 21.42 11.85 7.58
CA PRO A 308 21.36 10.65 8.42
C PRO A 308 20.76 10.88 9.82
N LYS A 309 20.60 12.14 10.27
CA LYS A 309 19.88 12.47 11.52
C LYS A 309 18.36 12.39 11.39
N ASP A 310 17.83 12.33 10.17
CA ASP A 310 16.38 12.32 9.96
C ASP A 310 15.74 10.98 10.36
N ILE A 311 16.53 9.91 10.32
CA ILE A 311 16.08 8.53 10.43
C ILE A 311 16.67 7.82 11.64
N HIS A 312 15.96 6.82 12.14
CA HIS A 312 16.46 6.00 13.23
C HIS A 312 17.44 4.93 12.74
N GLN A 313 18.31 4.49 13.64
CA GLN A 313 19.26 3.40 13.38
C GLN A 313 19.11 2.35 14.49
N TYR A 314 18.06 1.54 14.41
CA TYR A 314 17.76 0.54 15.43
C TYR A 314 18.05 -0.90 15.00
N GLY A 315 18.79 -1.09 13.89
CA GLY A 315 19.12 -2.38 13.27
C GLY A 315 19.16 -3.59 14.22
N PRO A 316 20.21 -3.73 15.05
CA PRO A 316 20.39 -4.87 15.96
C PRO A 316 19.57 -4.76 17.26
N HIS A 317 18.99 -3.60 17.54
CA HIS A 317 18.41 -3.29 18.84
C HIS A 317 17.05 -3.98 18.99
N LYS A 318 16.87 -4.67 20.14
CA LYS A 318 15.56 -5.12 20.57
C LYS A 318 14.92 -4.00 21.38
N LEU A 319 13.88 -3.39 20.84
CA LEU A 319 13.15 -2.33 21.53
C LEU A 319 12.26 -2.95 22.62
N ASP A 320 12.29 -2.37 23.81
CA ASP A 320 11.29 -2.65 24.84
C ASP A 320 10.03 -1.84 24.51
N THR A 321 9.00 -2.52 24.05
CA THR A 321 7.73 -1.92 23.62
C THR A 321 6.67 -1.97 24.74
N GLY A 322 7.07 -2.40 25.94
CA GLY A 322 6.14 -2.56 27.06
C GLY A 322 5.06 -3.63 26.80
N LYS A 323 3.99 -3.59 27.60
CA LYS A 323 2.79 -4.38 27.35
C LYS A 323 1.86 -3.59 26.45
N ASN A 324 1.36 -4.20 25.37
CA ASN A 324 0.34 -3.60 24.54
C ASN A 324 -0.91 -3.29 25.37
N LEU A 325 -1.19 -2.00 25.53
CA LEU A 325 -2.40 -1.52 26.18
C LEU A 325 -3.54 -1.53 25.15
N ASN A 326 -4.08 -2.71 24.85
CA ASN A 326 -5.23 -2.81 23.97
C ASN A 326 -6.50 -2.35 24.71
N LYS A 327 -7.03 -1.19 24.35
CA LYS A 327 -8.37 -0.79 24.81
C LYS A 327 -9.41 -1.62 24.06
N HIS A 328 -10.05 -2.55 24.77
CA HIS A 328 -11.18 -3.33 24.24
C HIS A 328 -12.44 -2.48 23.99
N GLU A 329 -12.44 -1.25 24.49
CA GLU A 329 -13.52 -0.27 24.31
C GLU A 329 -13.15 0.72 23.21
N ALA A 330 -14.16 1.18 22.46
CA ALA A 330 -13.95 2.27 21.53
C ALA A 330 -13.65 3.55 22.30
N ARG A 331 -12.66 4.31 21.82
CA ARG A 331 -12.41 5.66 22.34
C ARG A 331 -13.68 6.50 22.15
N SER A 332 -14.19 7.02 23.26
CA SER A 332 -15.39 7.87 23.30
C SER A 332 -15.09 9.29 23.77
N GLU A 333 -13.85 9.55 24.20
CA GLU A 333 -13.38 10.89 24.53
C GLU A 333 -13.52 11.83 23.33
N ALA A 334 -14.12 13.00 23.57
CA ALA A 334 -14.20 14.06 22.57
C ALA A 334 -12.79 14.61 22.31
N LEU A 335 -12.16 14.16 21.23
CA LEU A 335 -10.90 14.69 20.75
C LEU A 335 -11.16 16.02 20.01
N GLU A 336 -11.59 17.05 20.73
CA GLU A 336 -11.96 18.33 20.12
C GLU A 336 -10.78 19.16 19.60
N ALA A 337 -9.53 18.72 19.78
CA ALA A 337 -8.41 19.66 19.68
C ALA A 337 -7.89 19.95 18.25
N VAL A 338 -8.01 19.03 17.28
CA VAL A 338 -7.39 19.24 15.95
C VAL A 338 -8.29 18.75 14.80
N ARG A 339 -8.69 19.71 13.95
CA ARG A 339 -9.35 19.43 12.67
C ARG A 339 -8.31 19.32 11.58
N TYR A 340 -8.39 18.25 10.78
CA TYR A 340 -7.56 18.03 9.61
C TYR A 340 -8.41 18.23 8.35
N ASP A 341 -8.98 19.43 8.24
CA ASP A 341 -9.94 19.85 7.23
C ASP A 341 -9.37 20.96 6.34
N SER A 342 -8.08 20.86 5.98
CA SER A 342 -7.52 21.66 4.88
C SER A 342 -7.66 20.89 3.56
N PRO A 343 -7.76 21.61 2.42
CA PRO A 343 -7.61 20.99 1.11
C PRO A 343 -6.26 20.27 0.96
N MET A 344 -6.25 19.22 0.16
CA MET A 344 -5.04 18.50 -0.21
C MET A 344 -4.07 19.41 -0.97
N VAL A 345 -2.76 19.20 -0.77
CA VAL A 345 -1.71 19.85 -1.56
C VAL A 345 -1.95 19.61 -3.05
N ALA A 346 -1.88 20.69 -3.84
CA ALA A 346 -2.21 20.64 -5.25
C ALA A 346 -1.19 19.85 -6.09
N CYS A 347 -1.71 18.93 -6.90
CA CYS A 347 -0.99 18.13 -7.89
C CYS A 347 -1.84 18.01 -9.16
N ASP A 348 -1.77 19.03 -10.01
CA ASP A 348 -2.69 19.22 -11.13
C ASP A 348 -2.57 18.15 -12.22
N ASN A 349 -1.40 17.52 -12.31
CA ASN A 349 -1.11 16.48 -13.28
C ASN A 349 -1.29 15.06 -12.75
N LEU A 350 -1.96 14.89 -11.59
CA LEU A 350 -2.33 13.59 -11.04
C LEU A 350 -3.86 13.46 -10.90
N LYS A 351 -4.42 12.35 -11.37
CA LYS A 351 -5.80 11.93 -11.08
C LYS A 351 -5.85 10.46 -10.69
N ILE A 352 -6.74 10.15 -9.75
CA ILE A 352 -6.95 8.81 -9.20
C ILE A 352 -8.43 8.47 -9.36
N PHE A 353 -8.72 7.55 -10.27
CA PHE A 353 -10.04 7.03 -10.57
C PHE A 353 -10.29 5.74 -9.78
N PHE A 354 -11.19 5.80 -8.80
CA PHE A 354 -11.66 4.64 -8.07
C PHE A 354 -12.77 3.95 -8.88
N LEU A 355 -12.46 2.75 -9.40
CA LEU A 355 -13.41 1.97 -10.19
C LEU A 355 -14.28 1.09 -9.28
N SER A 356 -15.43 0.64 -9.80
CA SER A 356 -16.36 -0.20 -9.05
C SER A 356 -15.69 -1.52 -8.66
N VAL A 357 -16.07 -2.10 -7.52
CA VAL A 357 -15.64 -3.43 -7.10
C VAL A 357 -16.05 -4.50 -8.13
N ASP A 358 -17.15 -4.28 -8.85
CA ASP A 358 -17.55 -5.12 -9.97
C ASP A 358 -16.54 -5.12 -11.13
N ASP A 359 -15.73 -4.07 -11.25
CA ASP A 359 -14.74 -3.93 -12.32
C ASP A 359 -13.56 -4.86 -12.18
N VAL A 360 -13.40 -5.51 -11.01
CA VAL A 360 -12.52 -6.67 -10.84
C VAL A 360 -12.76 -7.72 -11.94
N LEU A 361 -14.02 -7.94 -12.31
CA LEU A 361 -14.39 -8.93 -13.33
C LEU A 361 -14.68 -8.32 -14.71
N ARG A 362 -14.93 -7.01 -14.79
CA ARG A 362 -15.41 -6.33 -16.01
C ARG A 362 -14.33 -5.54 -16.74
N VAL A 363 -13.32 -5.02 -16.05
CA VAL A 363 -12.25 -4.19 -16.65
C VAL A 363 -11.52 -4.90 -17.80
N GLN A 364 -11.61 -6.23 -17.83
CA GLN A 364 -10.94 -7.08 -18.79
C GLN A 364 -11.69 -7.30 -20.10
N ALA A 365 -12.99 -6.99 -20.17
CA ALA A 365 -13.81 -7.30 -21.34
C ALA A 365 -14.78 -6.17 -21.75
N ASP A 366 -15.03 -5.22 -20.85
CA ASP A 366 -15.95 -4.12 -21.11
C ASP A 366 -15.33 -3.11 -22.11
N ALA A 367 -16.09 -2.80 -23.16
CA ALA A 367 -15.66 -1.94 -24.26
C ALA A 367 -15.21 -0.55 -23.80
N ARG A 368 -15.70 -0.05 -22.66
CA ARG A 368 -15.29 1.25 -22.09
C ARG A 368 -13.82 1.31 -21.67
N TYR A 369 -13.16 0.17 -21.53
CA TYR A 369 -11.73 0.09 -21.21
C TYR A 369 -10.86 -0.34 -22.39
N ALA A 370 -11.47 -0.63 -23.55
CA ALA A 370 -10.73 -1.10 -24.72
C ALA A 370 -9.66 -0.08 -25.16
N GLY A 371 -8.42 -0.53 -25.29
CA GLY A 371 -7.28 0.30 -25.70
C GLY A 371 -7.03 1.51 -24.78
N LYS A 372 -7.38 1.42 -23.50
CA LYS A 372 -7.31 2.58 -22.59
C LYS A 372 -5.96 2.74 -21.92
N PHE A 373 -5.30 1.65 -21.53
CA PHE A 373 -4.17 1.74 -20.59
C PHE A 373 -2.81 1.70 -21.28
N ASP A 374 -1.94 2.64 -20.92
CA ASP A 374 -0.52 2.68 -21.30
C ASP A 374 0.32 1.78 -20.40
N ALA A 375 -0.09 1.61 -19.14
CA ALA A 375 0.54 0.67 -18.23
C ALA A 375 -0.50 -0.08 -17.38
N VAL A 376 -0.21 -1.34 -17.07
CA VAL A 376 -1.03 -2.16 -16.18
C VAL A 376 -0.15 -2.86 -15.15
N PHE A 377 -0.52 -2.72 -13.88
CA PHE A 377 -0.01 -3.50 -12.78
C PHE A 377 -1.01 -4.59 -12.40
N VAL A 378 -0.55 -5.82 -12.25
CA VAL A 378 -1.37 -6.94 -11.74
C VAL A 378 -0.74 -7.48 -10.47
N ALA A 379 -1.48 -7.38 -9.37
CA ALA A 379 -1.06 -7.93 -8.09
C ALA A 379 -1.10 -9.47 -8.10
N SER A 380 -0.24 -10.08 -7.29
CA SER A 380 -0.01 -11.53 -7.26
C SER A 380 -1.26 -12.32 -6.87
N ASN A 381 -2.12 -11.76 -6.02
CA ASN A 381 -3.40 -12.33 -5.60
C ASN A 381 -4.54 -12.13 -6.62
N TYR A 382 -4.39 -11.19 -7.57
CA TYR A 382 -5.34 -10.94 -8.65
C TYR A 382 -4.95 -11.64 -9.95
N PHE A 383 -3.71 -12.12 -10.07
CA PHE A 383 -3.22 -12.81 -11.27
C PHE A 383 -4.14 -13.95 -11.73
N ARG A 384 -4.70 -14.73 -10.79
CA ARG A 384 -5.64 -15.83 -11.09
C ARG A 384 -6.99 -15.38 -11.68
N LEU A 385 -7.31 -14.09 -11.60
CA LEU A 385 -8.55 -13.51 -12.12
C LEU A 385 -8.39 -13.05 -13.58
N LEU A 386 -7.17 -13.09 -14.12
CA LEU A 386 -6.91 -12.69 -15.49
C LEU A 386 -7.58 -13.63 -16.49
N LYS A 387 -8.23 -13.03 -17.49
CA LYS A 387 -8.86 -13.69 -18.63
C LYS A 387 -8.16 -13.28 -19.92
N ASN A 388 -8.34 -14.07 -20.97
CA ASN A 388 -7.72 -13.81 -22.27
C ASN A 388 -8.16 -12.47 -22.88
N GLU A 389 -9.37 -12.01 -22.57
CA GLU A 389 -9.93 -10.75 -23.04
C GLU A 389 -9.19 -9.54 -22.48
N PHE A 390 -8.46 -9.66 -21.36
CA PHE A 390 -7.83 -8.51 -20.70
C PHE A 390 -6.91 -7.71 -21.63
N ARG A 391 -6.30 -8.40 -22.60
CA ARG A 391 -5.47 -7.80 -23.66
C ARG A 391 -6.16 -6.76 -24.52
N THR A 392 -7.49 -6.70 -24.48
CA THR A 392 -8.30 -5.70 -25.18
C THR A 392 -8.21 -4.34 -24.51
N ALA A 393 -7.92 -4.28 -23.20
CA ALA A 393 -7.83 -3.04 -22.45
C ALA A 393 -6.50 -2.28 -22.63
N TRP A 394 -5.50 -2.94 -23.21
CA TRP A 394 -4.14 -2.43 -23.35
C TRP A 394 -3.98 -1.62 -24.64
N LYS A 395 -3.29 -0.48 -24.58
CA LYS A 395 -2.83 0.27 -25.76
C LYS A 395 -1.72 -0.50 -26.49
N ALA A 396 -1.45 -0.11 -27.74
CA ALA A 396 -0.21 -0.50 -28.40
C ALA A 396 0.99 -0.10 -27.52
N HIS A 397 1.99 -0.97 -27.38
CA HIS A 397 3.16 -0.71 -26.54
C HIS A 397 2.92 -0.63 -25.02
N CYS A 398 1.75 -1.08 -24.54
CA CYS A 398 1.43 -1.10 -23.11
C CYS A 398 2.52 -1.79 -22.28
N LEU A 399 2.94 -1.13 -21.20
CA LEU A 399 3.81 -1.68 -20.16
C LEU A 399 2.97 -2.59 -19.24
N LEU A 400 3.43 -3.81 -19.00
CA LEU A 400 2.75 -4.78 -18.15
C LEU A 400 3.69 -5.20 -17.01
N CYS A 401 3.22 -5.00 -15.79
CA CYS A 401 3.94 -5.27 -14.56
C CYS A 401 3.18 -6.34 -13.76
N PHE A 402 3.75 -7.54 -13.63
CA PHE A 402 3.16 -8.63 -12.86
C PHE A 402 3.90 -8.78 -11.53
N GLU A 403 3.22 -8.55 -10.42
CA GLU A 403 3.77 -8.80 -9.09
C GLU A 403 4.06 -10.29 -8.89
N THR A 404 5.29 -10.58 -8.47
CA THR A 404 5.72 -11.93 -8.14
C THR A 404 5.50 -12.20 -6.65
N ARG A 405 5.68 -13.45 -6.24
CA ARG A 405 5.66 -13.85 -4.83
C ARG A 405 7.06 -13.83 -4.21
N GLN A 406 8.04 -13.21 -4.87
CA GLN A 406 9.45 -13.31 -4.52
C GLN A 406 9.76 -12.79 -3.11
N LEU A 407 9.10 -11.74 -2.62
CA LEU A 407 9.44 -11.17 -1.31
C LEU A 407 8.42 -11.56 -0.23
N THR A 408 8.04 -12.84 -0.18
CA THR A 408 6.99 -13.36 0.70
C THR A 408 7.42 -14.60 1.48
N THR A 409 6.54 -15.10 2.36
CA THR A 409 6.73 -16.39 3.03
C THR A 409 6.37 -17.63 2.20
N PHE A 410 5.98 -17.47 0.92
CA PHE A 410 5.70 -18.60 0.04
C PHE A 410 6.95 -19.47 -0.18
N SER A 411 6.75 -20.76 -0.45
CA SER A 411 7.84 -21.67 -0.77
C SER A 411 8.48 -21.37 -2.13
N LYS A 412 9.72 -21.85 -2.31
CA LYS A 412 10.41 -21.72 -3.60
C LYS A 412 9.64 -22.38 -4.75
N GLU A 413 8.93 -23.46 -4.46
CA GLU A 413 8.07 -24.16 -5.43
C GLU A 413 6.87 -23.28 -5.80
N GLU A 414 6.11 -22.77 -4.82
CA GLU A 414 4.98 -21.86 -5.08
C GLU A 414 5.39 -20.57 -5.81
N ILE A 415 6.57 -20.02 -5.51
CA ILE A 415 7.12 -18.85 -6.21
C ILE A 415 7.47 -19.22 -7.65
N THR A 416 8.08 -20.39 -7.87
CA THR A 416 8.45 -20.87 -9.21
C THR A 416 7.20 -21.10 -10.05
N GLU A 417 6.20 -21.80 -9.51
CA GLU A 417 4.91 -22.03 -10.17
C GLU A 417 4.21 -20.72 -10.57
N HIS A 418 4.16 -19.73 -9.67
CA HIS A 418 3.57 -18.42 -9.98
C HIS A 418 4.35 -17.69 -11.08
N ASN A 419 5.68 -17.69 -11.02
CA ASN A 419 6.52 -17.06 -12.04
C ASN A 419 6.41 -17.77 -13.40
N ASP A 420 6.30 -19.10 -13.41
CA ASP A 420 6.11 -19.87 -14.63
C ASP A 420 4.72 -19.63 -15.22
N ALA A 421 3.67 -19.50 -14.39
CA ALA A 421 2.35 -19.09 -14.85
C ALA A 421 2.35 -17.69 -15.50
N ILE A 422 3.08 -16.71 -14.93
CA ILE A 422 3.28 -15.39 -15.56
C ILE A 422 3.96 -15.55 -16.93
N LYS A 423 5.02 -16.35 -17.03
CA LYS A 423 5.73 -16.57 -18.30
C LYS A 423 4.84 -17.24 -19.33
N THR A 424 4.06 -18.25 -18.96
CA THR A 424 3.11 -18.92 -19.84
C THR A 424 2.07 -17.94 -20.36
N LEU A 425 1.51 -17.09 -19.50
CA LEU A 425 0.59 -16.03 -19.92
C LEU A 425 1.26 -15.07 -20.91
N ALA A 426 2.49 -14.64 -20.61
CA ALA A 426 3.25 -13.74 -21.48
C ALA A 426 3.53 -14.34 -22.85
N THR A 427 3.94 -15.61 -22.91
CA THR A 427 4.14 -16.34 -24.17
C THR A 427 2.82 -16.46 -24.96
N ASN A 428 1.73 -16.86 -24.30
CA ASN A 428 0.42 -17.00 -24.96
C ASN A 428 -0.12 -15.67 -25.49
N ALA A 429 0.19 -14.56 -24.81
CA ALA A 429 -0.19 -13.21 -25.22
C ALA A 429 0.86 -12.52 -26.12
N ALA A 430 1.90 -13.24 -26.55
CA ALA A 430 3.00 -12.72 -27.38
C ALA A 430 3.65 -11.44 -26.81
N LEU A 431 3.81 -11.38 -25.49
CA LEU A 431 4.43 -10.26 -24.80
C LEU A 431 5.95 -10.34 -24.84
N GLN A 432 6.60 -9.20 -25.03
CA GLN A 432 8.06 -9.10 -25.01
C GLN A 432 8.53 -8.60 -23.64
N PRO A 433 9.53 -9.21 -23.00
CA PRO A 433 10.10 -8.65 -21.77
C PRO A 433 10.74 -7.28 -22.01
N VAL A 434 10.60 -6.37 -21.05
CA VAL A 434 11.22 -5.03 -21.09
C VAL A 434 12.72 -5.09 -20.77
N THR A 435 13.14 -6.08 -19.98
CA THR A 435 14.56 -6.32 -19.64
C THR A 435 14.97 -7.72 -20.08
N ASN A 436 16.27 -7.99 -20.22
CA ASN A 436 16.76 -9.34 -20.49
C ASN A 436 16.17 -10.33 -19.45
N PHE A 437 15.65 -11.47 -19.92
CA PHE A 437 14.98 -12.49 -19.09
C PHE A 437 15.79 -12.93 -17.84
N ALA A 438 17.12 -12.87 -17.88
CA ALA A 438 17.98 -13.19 -16.75
C ALA A 438 17.84 -12.18 -15.58
N ILE A 439 17.47 -10.94 -15.86
CA ILE A 439 17.30 -9.85 -14.88
C ILE A 439 15.94 -9.98 -14.19
N ASN A 440 14.85 -10.17 -14.95
CA ASN A 440 13.49 -10.37 -14.39
C ASN A 440 13.39 -11.55 -13.38
N LYS A 441 14.30 -12.54 -13.41
CA LYS A 441 14.28 -13.72 -12.50
C LYS A 441 14.41 -13.42 -11.01
N LYS A 442 14.98 -12.28 -10.59
CA LYS A 442 15.26 -11.98 -9.18
C LYS A 442 14.42 -10.83 -8.61
N HIS A 443 13.44 -10.33 -9.37
CA HIS A 443 12.66 -9.16 -8.96
C HIS A 443 11.28 -9.57 -8.44
N SER A 444 10.77 -8.71 -7.56
CA SER A 444 9.40 -8.72 -7.03
C SER A 444 8.33 -8.44 -8.09
N VAL A 445 8.74 -8.05 -9.31
CA VAL A 445 7.87 -7.74 -10.45
C VAL A 445 8.52 -8.25 -11.73
N HIS A 446 7.72 -8.82 -12.64
CA HIS A 446 8.12 -9.10 -14.02
C HIS A 446 7.58 -8.02 -14.95
N PHE A 447 8.46 -7.47 -15.78
CA PHE A 447 8.14 -6.40 -16.73
C PHE A 447 8.07 -6.93 -18.16
N TYR A 448 6.93 -6.69 -18.81
CA TYR A 448 6.65 -7.03 -20.19
C TYR A 448 6.07 -5.83 -20.95
N LYS A 449 6.07 -5.93 -22.27
CA LYS A 449 5.53 -4.95 -23.20
C LYS A 449 4.71 -5.66 -24.26
N GLN A 450 3.56 -5.10 -24.60
CA GLN A 450 2.79 -5.56 -25.75
C GLN A 450 3.36 -4.94 -27.02
N VAL A 451 3.87 -5.76 -27.94
CA VAL A 451 4.28 -5.30 -29.27
C VAL A 451 3.27 -5.82 -30.27
N ARG A 452 2.30 -4.97 -30.65
CA ARG A 452 1.47 -5.23 -31.83
C ARG A 452 2.16 -4.54 -33.01
N ASN A 453 2.39 -5.29 -34.08
CA ASN A 453 2.61 -4.65 -35.38
C ASN A 453 1.28 -4.01 -35.76
N GLU A 454 1.32 -2.73 -36.09
CA GLU A 454 0.16 -1.99 -36.63
C GLU A 454 -0.43 -2.67 -37.87
#